data_AF-A0A350FXV9-F1
#
_entry.id   AF-A0A350FXV9-F1
#
_cell.length_a   1.000
_cell.length_b   1.000
_cell.length_c   1.000
_cell.angle_alpha   90.00
_cell.angle_beta   90.00
_cell.angle_gamma   90.00
#
_symmetry.space_group_name_H-M   'P 1'
#
loop_
_entity.id
_entity.type
_entity.pdbx_description
1 polymer ?
#
loop_
_entity_poly.entity_id
_entity_poly.type
_entity_poly.pdbx_seq_one_letter_code
_entity_poly.pdbx_strand_id
1 'polypeptide(L)'
;MSLADIPKPGVRETTNQKHYPPSFIDRIKRYVQHLPLHYGLTYLLLLILLALAFHLIAWQEGWLPAPQFSPVLLLFPTWILIPLAFITYLDTIATEAFKRFSILLNISSEAREQLKYEFTVMPARNVIINSLVWSGIFNIYWFEAFDGIADIYQLGSMSINILYFFGLFSFFIGGNIYYHTFRQLILVHRTVSKVDRFDLFHLEPVYAFSILTSRTGICWIILSTLSVLFGPLDILTFQVFVTLSVQIALALAAFFLPLRVVYLRLTAEKFQQLTSLDLRIKETIARLHESVDHKNYADIEKFSVALTGLATESEILTKIPTLPWRPGLLTGFLSVVVLPLLLFLLQLALAKWLGG
;
A
#
# COMPACT_ATOMS: atom_id res chain seq x y z
N MET A 1 -6.00 -60.55 -32.13
CA MET A 1 -6.61 -59.20 -32.17
C MET A 1 -6.10 -58.48 -30.94
N SER A 2 -5.14 -57.56 -31.14
CA SER A 2 -4.26 -57.03 -30.09
C SER A 2 -4.96 -55.97 -29.24
N LEU A 3 -4.78 -56.03 -27.91
CA LEU A 3 -5.28 -55.10 -26.89
C LEU A 3 -4.57 -53.73 -26.90
N ALA A 4 -4.11 -53.25 -28.06
CA ALA A 4 -3.21 -52.11 -28.18
C ALA A 4 -3.85 -50.78 -28.62
N ASP A 5 -5.17 -50.73 -28.89
CA ASP A 5 -5.83 -49.53 -29.42
C ASP A 5 -6.99 -49.03 -28.55
N ILE A 6 -6.73 -48.78 -27.26
CA ILE A 6 -7.60 -47.93 -26.45
C ILE A 6 -6.98 -46.53 -26.45
N PRO A 7 -7.58 -45.52 -27.11
CA PRO A 7 -7.08 -44.16 -27.06
C PRO A 7 -7.14 -43.69 -25.61
N LYS A 8 -5.98 -43.31 -25.05
CA LYS A 8 -5.91 -42.68 -23.73
C LYS A 8 -6.86 -41.47 -23.73
N PRO A 9 -7.73 -41.32 -22.73
CA PRO A 9 -8.57 -40.13 -22.64
C PRO A 9 -7.64 -38.93 -22.61
N GLY A 10 -7.74 -38.10 -23.64
CA GLY A 10 -6.99 -36.86 -23.73
C GLY A 10 -7.19 -36.09 -22.43
N VAL A 11 -6.09 -35.81 -21.74
CA VAL A 11 -6.04 -34.78 -20.73
C VAL A 11 -6.47 -33.52 -21.47
N ARG A 12 -7.75 -33.14 -21.34
CA ARG A 12 -8.16 -31.77 -21.59
C ARG A 12 -7.39 -30.95 -20.57
N GLU A 13 -6.25 -30.39 -20.98
CA GLU A 13 -5.71 -29.22 -20.33
C GLU A 13 -6.80 -28.14 -20.43
N THR A 14 -7.68 -28.09 -19.43
CA THR A 14 -8.59 -26.97 -19.26
C THR A 14 -7.76 -25.82 -18.72
N THR A 15 -6.96 -25.20 -19.59
CA THR A 15 -6.38 -23.86 -19.43
C THR A 15 -7.49 -22.81 -19.50
N ASN A 16 -8.51 -22.96 -18.64
CA ASN A 16 -9.52 -21.94 -18.42
C ASN A 16 -9.29 -21.40 -17.02
N GLN A 17 -8.14 -20.74 -16.81
CA GLN A 17 -7.89 -19.93 -15.62
C GLN A 17 -8.92 -18.79 -15.59
N LYS A 18 -10.06 -19.08 -14.98
CA LYS A 18 -11.21 -18.19 -14.95
C LYS A 18 -10.94 -17.10 -13.92
N HIS A 19 -10.52 -15.92 -14.38
CA HIS A 19 -10.44 -14.73 -13.53
C HIS A 19 -11.76 -14.54 -12.78
N TYR A 20 -11.69 -14.29 -11.47
CA TYR A 20 -12.90 -13.98 -10.68
C TYR A 20 -13.51 -12.66 -11.15
N PRO A 21 -14.83 -12.45 -11.02
CA PRO A 21 -15.47 -11.25 -11.55
C PRO A 21 -15.00 -9.97 -10.82
N PRO A 22 -14.83 -8.85 -11.56
CA PRO A 22 -14.42 -7.58 -10.99
C PRO A 22 -15.51 -6.98 -10.09
N SER A 23 -15.08 -6.32 -9.01
CA SER A 23 -15.97 -5.66 -8.06
C SER A 23 -16.67 -4.42 -8.63
N PHE A 24 -17.66 -3.89 -7.90
CA PHE A 24 -18.30 -2.64 -8.27
C PHE A 24 -17.32 -1.45 -8.19
N ILE A 25 -16.37 -1.46 -7.24
CA ILE A 25 -15.30 -0.46 -7.16
C ILE A 25 -14.44 -0.50 -8.44
N ASP A 26 -14.09 -1.69 -8.92
CA ASP A 26 -13.32 -1.84 -10.17
C ASP A 26 -14.10 -1.37 -11.40
N ARG A 27 -15.44 -1.46 -11.37
CA ARG A 27 -16.29 -0.92 -12.44
C ARG A 27 -16.32 0.61 -12.41
N ILE A 28 -16.50 1.20 -11.22
CA ILE A 28 -16.48 2.67 -11.02
C ILE A 28 -15.13 3.24 -11.47
N LYS A 29 -14.02 2.66 -11.02
CA LYS A 29 -12.68 3.08 -11.44
C LYS A 29 -12.50 3.03 -12.95
N ARG A 30 -12.87 1.90 -13.57
CA ARG A 30 -12.76 1.76 -15.02
C ARG A 30 -13.60 2.83 -15.72
N TYR A 31 -14.82 3.06 -15.28
CA TYR A 31 -15.64 4.14 -15.83
C TYR A 31 -14.93 5.50 -15.76
N VAL A 32 -14.39 5.86 -14.60
CA VAL A 32 -13.63 7.11 -14.43
C VAL A 32 -12.39 7.18 -15.32
N GLN A 33 -11.67 6.07 -15.49
CA GLN A 33 -10.48 5.99 -16.33
C GLN A 33 -10.77 6.09 -17.83
N HIS A 34 -12.00 5.83 -18.28
CA HIS A 34 -12.40 5.98 -19.70
C HIS A 34 -12.89 7.39 -20.04
N LEU A 35 -13.03 8.27 -19.04
CA LEU A 35 -13.37 9.67 -19.29
C LEU A 35 -12.18 10.40 -19.95
N PRO A 36 -12.45 11.46 -20.74
CA PRO A 36 -11.39 12.19 -21.45
C PRO A 36 -10.44 12.97 -20.50
N LEU A 37 -10.87 13.20 -19.25
CA LEU A 37 -10.10 13.90 -18.24
C LEU A 37 -9.21 12.92 -17.44
N HIS A 38 -8.06 13.40 -16.98
CA HIS A 38 -7.21 12.64 -16.07
C HIS A 38 -7.99 12.25 -14.80
N TYR A 39 -7.91 10.97 -14.39
CA TYR A 39 -8.74 10.43 -13.29
C TYR A 39 -8.66 11.27 -12.00
N GLY A 40 -7.46 11.79 -11.66
CA GLY A 40 -7.27 12.64 -10.48
C GLY A 40 -8.06 13.95 -10.54
N LEU A 41 -8.14 14.58 -11.73
CA LEU A 41 -8.95 15.78 -11.93
C LEU A 41 -10.44 15.45 -11.87
N THR A 42 -10.85 14.32 -12.43
CA THR A 42 -12.24 13.86 -12.35
C THR A 42 -12.69 13.66 -10.89
N TYR A 43 -11.90 12.96 -10.08
CA TYR A 43 -12.22 12.78 -8.65
C TYR A 43 -12.24 14.11 -7.89
N LEU A 44 -11.31 15.02 -8.20
CA LEU A 44 -11.28 16.35 -7.57
C LEU A 44 -12.51 17.20 -7.95
N LEU A 45 -12.92 17.20 -9.22
CA LEU A 45 -14.12 17.92 -9.66
C LEU A 45 -15.37 17.33 -9.01
N LEU A 46 -15.50 16.00 -8.96
CA LEU A 46 -16.60 15.34 -8.26
C LEU A 46 -16.61 15.69 -6.77
N LEU A 47 -15.44 15.85 -6.14
CA LEU A 47 -15.33 16.23 -4.73
C LEU A 47 -15.84 17.64 -4.51
N ILE A 48 -15.42 18.59 -5.36
CA ILE A 48 -15.87 19.99 -5.29
C ILE A 48 -17.38 20.07 -5.52
N LEU A 49 -17.91 19.36 -6.52
CA LEU A 49 -19.34 19.35 -6.83
C LEU A 49 -20.16 18.76 -5.68
N LEU A 50 -19.70 17.64 -5.11
CA LEU A 50 -20.39 17.00 -4.01
C LEU A 50 -20.32 17.85 -2.73
N ALA A 51 -19.16 18.43 -2.42
CA ALA A 51 -19.01 19.37 -1.32
C ALA A 51 -19.90 20.60 -1.46
N LEU A 52 -19.97 21.18 -2.67
CA LEU A 52 -20.83 22.32 -2.96
C LEU A 52 -22.30 21.97 -2.78
N ALA A 53 -22.74 20.79 -3.22
CA ALA A 53 -24.10 20.32 -3.03
C ALA A 53 -24.49 20.26 -1.53
N PHE A 54 -23.60 19.75 -0.67
CA PHE A 54 -23.83 19.73 0.78
C PHE A 54 -23.94 21.14 1.36
N HIS A 55 -23.09 22.06 0.93
CA HIS A 55 -23.14 23.46 1.38
C HIS A 55 -24.41 24.18 0.91
N LEU A 56 -24.86 23.94 -0.32
CA LEU A 56 -26.11 24.52 -0.83
C LEU A 56 -27.32 24.06 -0.03
N ILE A 57 -27.41 22.75 0.28
CA ILE A 57 -28.45 22.22 1.16
C ILE A 57 -28.35 22.86 2.54
N ALA A 58 -27.11 23.03 3.03
CA ALA A 58 -26.88 23.61 4.34
C ALA A 58 -27.33 25.05 4.48
N TRP A 59 -27.06 25.86 3.46
CA TRP A 59 -27.51 27.23 3.37
C TRP A 59 -29.03 27.32 3.25
N GLN A 60 -29.66 26.38 2.52
CA GLN A 60 -31.11 26.37 2.33
C GLN A 60 -31.88 26.06 3.63
N GLU A 61 -31.35 25.16 4.47
CA GLU A 61 -31.97 24.80 5.75
C GLU A 61 -31.63 25.75 6.89
N GLY A 62 -30.69 26.67 6.68
CA GLY A 62 -30.33 27.69 7.67
C GLY A 62 -29.41 27.24 8.81
N TRP A 63 -28.95 25.97 8.80
CA TRP A 63 -27.96 25.51 9.79
C TRP A 63 -26.55 26.07 9.52
N LEU A 64 -26.28 26.51 8.30
CA LEU A 64 -25.07 27.24 7.94
C LEU A 64 -25.47 28.55 7.26
N PRO A 65 -25.11 29.74 7.77
CA PRO A 65 -25.43 31.00 7.10
C PRO A 65 -24.74 31.09 5.73
N ALA A 66 -25.44 31.46 4.67
CA ALA A 66 -24.80 31.70 3.37
C ALA A 66 -23.94 32.98 3.41
N PRO A 67 -22.72 33.01 2.86
CA PRO A 67 -21.97 31.96 2.15
C PRO A 67 -20.87 31.32 3.02
N GLN A 68 -21.14 31.05 4.29
CA GLN A 68 -20.16 30.46 5.20
C GLN A 68 -19.80 29.04 4.76
N PHE A 69 -18.57 28.66 5.07
CA PHE A 69 -17.99 27.37 4.73
C PHE A 69 -17.78 26.55 6.00
N SER A 70 -18.17 25.27 5.98
CA SER A 70 -17.97 24.36 7.10
C SER A 70 -17.09 23.18 6.66
N PRO A 71 -15.88 23.00 7.24
CA PRO A 71 -15.01 21.87 6.93
C PRO A 71 -15.67 20.51 7.17
N VAL A 72 -16.60 20.41 8.12
CA VAL A 72 -17.31 19.16 8.46
C VAL A 72 -18.10 18.61 7.28
N LEU A 73 -18.63 19.50 6.44
CA LEU A 73 -19.35 19.12 5.23
C LEU A 73 -18.46 18.47 4.16
N LEU A 74 -17.14 18.57 4.28
CA LEU A 74 -16.19 17.87 3.41
C LEU A 74 -15.93 16.42 3.82
N LEU A 75 -16.28 16.02 5.04
CA LEU A 75 -15.87 14.73 5.58
C LEU A 75 -16.39 13.55 4.76
N PHE A 76 -17.70 13.46 4.52
CA PHE A 76 -18.28 12.38 3.73
C PHE A 76 -17.89 12.44 2.24
N PRO A 77 -17.94 13.60 1.54
CA PRO A 77 -17.43 13.69 0.17
C PRO A 77 -15.99 13.20 0.03
N THR A 78 -15.13 13.56 0.99
CA THR A 78 -13.73 13.14 1.04
C THR A 78 -13.60 11.63 1.15
N TRP A 79 -14.33 11.00 2.07
CA TRP A 79 -14.30 9.56 2.29
C TRP A 79 -15.00 8.74 1.20
N ILE A 80 -15.85 9.35 0.36
CA ILE A 80 -16.37 8.71 -0.85
C ILE A 80 -15.30 8.72 -1.96
N LEU A 81 -14.70 9.88 -2.24
CA LEU A 81 -13.96 10.10 -3.48
C LEU A 81 -12.45 9.93 -3.35
N ILE A 82 -11.83 10.32 -2.24
CA ILE A 82 -10.38 10.20 -2.05
C ILE A 82 -9.97 8.73 -1.94
N PRO A 83 -10.67 7.84 -1.21
CA PRO A 83 -10.38 6.40 -1.25
C PRO A 83 -10.44 5.82 -2.67
N LEU A 84 -11.43 6.20 -3.49
CA LEU A 84 -11.51 5.74 -4.88
C LEU A 84 -10.32 6.23 -5.74
N ALA A 85 -9.95 7.50 -5.56
CA ALA A 85 -8.78 8.07 -6.22
C ALA A 85 -7.49 7.34 -5.81
N PHE A 86 -7.34 7.03 -4.52
CA PHE A 86 -6.19 6.32 -3.98
C PHE A 86 -6.13 4.86 -4.42
N ILE A 87 -7.24 4.12 -4.42
CA ILE A 87 -7.28 2.76 -4.98
C ILE A 87 -6.84 2.79 -6.45
N THR A 88 -7.35 3.74 -7.24
CA THR A 88 -6.98 3.90 -8.66
C THR A 88 -5.49 4.18 -8.85
N TYR A 89 -4.97 5.12 -8.05
CA TYR A 89 -3.56 5.48 -8.06
C TYR A 89 -2.66 4.30 -7.64
N LEU A 90 -2.98 3.64 -6.53
CA LEU A 90 -2.20 2.54 -5.98
C LEU A 90 -2.20 1.31 -6.90
N ASP A 91 -3.28 1.05 -7.65
CA ASP A 91 -3.28 -0.04 -8.63
C ASP A 91 -2.40 0.24 -9.85
N THR A 92 -2.29 1.52 -10.23
CA THR A 92 -1.34 1.94 -11.28
C THR A 92 0.10 1.72 -10.80
N ILE A 93 0.41 2.16 -9.57
CA ILE A 93 1.72 1.94 -8.96
C ILE A 93 2.00 0.45 -8.77
N ALA A 94 1.01 -0.35 -8.38
CA ALA A 94 1.16 -1.78 -8.19
C ALA A 94 1.44 -2.50 -9.50
N THR A 95 0.82 -2.08 -10.60
CA THR A 95 1.10 -2.64 -11.93
C THR A 95 2.54 -2.40 -12.34
N GLU A 96 3.03 -1.17 -12.18
CA GLU A 96 4.41 -0.81 -12.51
C GLU A 96 5.42 -1.50 -11.59
N ALA A 97 5.14 -1.53 -10.28
CA ALA A 97 5.97 -2.24 -9.30
C ALA A 97 6.04 -3.73 -9.61
N PHE A 98 4.89 -4.36 -9.92
CA PHE A 98 4.82 -5.76 -10.31
C PHE A 98 5.58 -6.02 -11.61
N LYS A 99 5.44 -5.17 -12.63
CA LYS A 99 6.17 -5.31 -13.90
C LYS A 99 7.68 -5.38 -13.66
N ARG A 100 8.24 -4.46 -12.87
CA ARG A 100 9.66 -4.45 -12.52
C ARG A 100 10.06 -5.68 -11.70
N PHE A 101 9.26 -6.03 -10.70
CA PHE A 101 9.53 -7.17 -9.84
C PHE A 101 9.43 -8.52 -10.58
N SER A 102 8.54 -8.62 -11.58
CA SER A 102 8.25 -9.87 -12.29
C SER A 102 9.44 -10.47 -13.03
N ILE A 103 10.49 -9.69 -13.26
CA ILE A 103 11.76 -10.14 -13.84
C ILE A 103 12.47 -11.13 -12.90
N LEU A 104 12.28 -11.00 -11.59
CA LEU A 104 12.81 -11.93 -10.58
C LEU A 104 11.96 -13.20 -10.42
N LEU A 105 10.76 -13.24 -11.01
CA LEU A 105 9.85 -14.38 -10.89
C LEU A 105 10.06 -15.33 -12.07
N ASN A 106 10.56 -16.53 -11.77
CA ASN A 106 10.64 -17.62 -12.75
C ASN A 106 9.27 -18.31 -12.93
N ILE A 107 8.31 -17.58 -13.52
CA ILE A 107 6.92 -18.04 -13.72
C ILE A 107 6.50 -17.92 -15.19
N SER A 108 5.54 -18.75 -15.60
CA SER A 108 4.95 -18.69 -16.94
C SER A 108 4.26 -17.35 -17.21
N SER A 109 4.07 -17.02 -18.50
CA SER A 109 3.35 -15.82 -18.93
C SER A 109 1.91 -15.79 -18.40
N GLU A 110 1.21 -16.93 -18.41
CA GLU A 110 -0.15 -17.07 -17.89
C GLU A 110 -0.22 -16.77 -16.38
N ALA A 111 0.68 -17.37 -15.60
CA ALA A 111 0.74 -17.13 -14.15
C ALA A 111 1.10 -15.67 -13.82
N ARG A 112 1.91 -15.02 -14.67
CA ARG A 112 2.24 -13.60 -14.54
C ARG A 112 1.04 -12.71 -14.78
N GLU A 113 0.25 -12.96 -15.82
CA GLU A 113 -0.97 -12.18 -16.09
C GLU A 113 -2.04 -12.41 -15.01
N GLN A 114 -2.19 -13.64 -14.52
CA GLN A 114 -3.08 -13.91 -13.38
C GLN A 114 -2.67 -13.11 -12.15
N LEU A 115 -1.38 -13.10 -11.81
CA LEU A 115 -0.89 -12.38 -10.63
C LEU A 115 -1.09 -10.86 -10.80
N LYS A 116 -0.83 -10.32 -11.99
CA LYS A 116 -1.11 -8.91 -12.32
C LYS A 116 -2.60 -8.57 -12.19
N TYR A 117 -3.49 -9.46 -12.65
CA TYR A 117 -4.93 -9.31 -12.45
C TYR A 117 -5.28 -9.28 -10.96
N GLU A 118 -4.70 -10.20 -10.18
CA GLU A 118 -4.89 -10.22 -8.74
C GLU A 118 -4.39 -8.93 -8.09
N PHE A 119 -3.28 -8.33 -8.51
CA PHE A 119 -2.78 -7.08 -7.94
C PHE A 119 -3.70 -5.87 -8.17
N THR A 120 -4.56 -5.89 -9.18
CA THR A 120 -5.29 -4.69 -9.65
C THR A 120 -6.82 -4.80 -9.57
N VAL A 121 -7.35 -6.02 -9.42
CA VAL A 121 -8.79 -6.27 -9.41
C VAL A 121 -9.20 -6.91 -8.09
N MET A 122 -10.24 -6.37 -7.45
CA MET A 122 -10.76 -6.89 -6.20
C MET A 122 -11.90 -7.90 -6.44
N PRO A 123 -11.95 -9.02 -5.68
CA PRO A 123 -13.04 -9.97 -5.79
C PRO A 123 -14.38 -9.35 -5.37
N ALA A 124 -15.39 -9.42 -6.24
CA ALA A 124 -16.68 -8.76 -6.02
C ALA A 124 -17.35 -9.11 -4.67
N ARG A 125 -17.37 -10.40 -4.30
CA ARG A 125 -18.01 -10.85 -3.04
C ARG A 125 -17.36 -10.22 -1.81
N ASN A 126 -16.04 -10.15 -1.77
CA ASN A 126 -15.31 -9.66 -0.61
C ASN A 126 -15.47 -8.16 -0.44
N VAL A 127 -15.51 -7.41 -1.55
CA VAL A 127 -15.78 -5.96 -1.54
C VAL A 127 -17.19 -5.68 -1.01
N ILE A 128 -18.21 -6.45 -1.43
CA ILE A 128 -19.58 -6.29 -0.92
C ILE A 128 -19.65 -6.58 0.58
N ILE A 129 -19.08 -7.70 1.05
CA ILE A 129 -19.06 -8.04 2.47
C ILE A 129 -18.37 -6.93 3.28
N ASN A 130 -17.20 -6.47 2.83
CA ASN A 130 -16.47 -5.39 3.48
C ASN A 130 -17.29 -4.08 3.51
N SER A 131 -17.95 -3.74 2.40
CA SER A 131 -18.79 -2.54 2.31
C SER A 131 -19.96 -2.60 3.31
N LEU A 132 -20.61 -3.75 3.46
CA LEU A 132 -21.67 -3.97 4.44
C LEU A 132 -21.17 -3.88 5.88
N VAL A 133 -19.99 -4.43 6.18
CA VAL A 133 -19.37 -4.32 7.51
C VAL A 133 -19.12 -2.87 7.88
N TRP A 134 -18.54 -2.07 6.97
CA TRP A 134 -18.28 -0.65 7.24
C TRP A 134 -19.57 0.17 7.35
N SER A 135 -20.62 -0.12 6.56
CA SER A 135 -21.93 0.49 6.78
C SER A 135 -22.54 0.12 8.14
N GLY A 136 -22.30 -1.08 8.64
CA GLY A 136 -22.65 -1.47 10.01
C GLY A 136 -21.92 -0.63 11.05
N ILE A 137 -20.60 -0.44 10.89
CA ILE A 137 -19.78 0.42 11.76
C ILE A 137 -20.28 1.87 11.74
N PHE A 138 -20.66 2.40 10.57
CA PHE A 138 -21.25 3.74 10.48
C PHE A 138 -22.51 3.87 11.32
N ASN A 139 -23.41 2.88 11.30
CA ASN A 139 -24.62 2.93 12.11
C ASN A 139 -24.28 3.03 13.60
N ILE A 140 -23.27 2.30 14.08
CA ILE A 140 -22.81 2.40 15.48
C ILE A 140 -22.38 3.83 15.78
N TYR A 141 -21.50 4.41 14.95
CA TYR A 141 -21.04 5.80 15.15
C TYR A 141 -22.16 6.82 15.05
N TRP A 142 -23.09 6.63 14.10
CA TRP A 142 -24.22 7.52 13.93
C TRP A 142 -25.07 7.53 15.19
N PHE A 143 -25.55 6.38 15.67
CA PHE A 143 -26.42 6.33 16.84
C PHE A 143 -25.74 6.76 18.14
N GLU A 144 -24.42 6.55 18.28
CA GLU A 144 -23.68 7.02 19.46
C GLU A 144 -23.40 8.54 19.45
N ALA A 145 -23.16 9.13 18.27
CA ALA A 145 -22.81 10.55 18.14
C ALA A 145 -23.99 11.44 17.72
N PHE A 146 -25.15 10.85 17.40
CA PHE A 146 -26.29 11.54 16.78
C PHE A 146 -26.76 12.72 17.63
N ASP A 147 -27.06 12.49 18.91
CA ASP A 147 -27.60 13.53 19.79
C ASP A 147 -26.64 14.73 19.88
N GLY A 148 -25.34 14.48 20.06
CA GLY A 148 -24.34 15.53 20.11
C GLY A 148 -24.20 16.31 18.80
N ILE A 149 -24.20 15.61 17.65
CA ILE A 149 -24.10 16.27 16.33
C ILE A 149 -25.37 17.08 16.02
N ALA A 150 -26.54 16.53 16.31
CA ALA A 150 -27.82 17.18 16.05
C ALA A 150 -27.97 18.46 16.88
N ASP A 151 -27.57 18.41 18.16
CA ASP A 151 -27.65 19.56 19.08
C ASP A 151 -26.63 20.65 18.74
N ILE A 152 -25.37 20.28 18.47
CA ILE A 152 -24.29 21.24 18.18
C ILE A 152 -24.57 22.01 16.87
N TYR A 153 -25.03 21.29 15.84
CA TYR A 153 -25.23 21.86 14.51
C TYR A 153 -26.66 22.28 14.22
N GLN A 154 -27.59 22.08 15.17
CA GLN A 154 -29.02 22.41 15.03
C GLN A 154 -29.60 21.91 13.70
N LEU A 155 -29.30 20.65 13.36
CA LEU A 155 -29.58 20.09 12.05
C LEU A 155 -31.10 20.01 11.78
N GLY A 156 -31.51 20.47 10.59
CA GLY A 156 -32.86 20.25 10.08
C GLY A 156 -33.13 18.77 9.79
N SER A 157 -34.40 18.36 9.78
CA SER A 157 -34.79 16.96 9.52
C SER A 157 -34.34 16.45 8.15
N MET A 158 -34.25 17.32 7.15
CA MET A 158 -33.77 16.94 5.82
C MET A 158 -32.24 16.78 5.79
N SER A 159 -31.47 17.70 6.40
CA SER A 159 -30.02 17.55 6.59
C SER A 159 -29.66 16.27 7.35
N ILE A 160 -30.40 15.92 8.40
CA ILE A 160 -30.20 14.67 9.16
C ILE A 160 -30.26 13.45 8.24
N ASN A 161 -31.32 13.33 7.46
CA ASN A 161 -31.50 12.19 6.56
C ASN A 161 -30.42 12.16 5.47
N ILE A 162 -30.11 13.31 4.88
CA ILE A 162 -29.08 13.44 3.84
C ILE A 162 -27.71 13.03 4.40
N LEU A 163 -27.30 13.59 5.54
CA LEU A 163 -26.04 13.26 6.20
C LEU A 163 -25.97 11.78 6.57
N TYR A 164 -27.07 11.19 7.05
CA TYR A 164 -27.13 9.75 7.34
C TYR A 164 -26.91 8.90 6.09
N PHE A 165 -27.67 9.15 5.00
CA PHE A 165 -27.54 8.39 3.75
C PHE A 165 -26.16 8.54 3.12
N PHE A 166 -25.61 9.76 3.11
CA PHE A 166 -24.27 9.99 2.57
C PHE A 166 -23.18 9.42 3.49
N GLY A 167 -23.35 9.45 4.80
CA GLY A 167 -22.44 8.81 5.74
C GLY A 167 -22.43 7.28 5.55
N LEU A 168 -23.61 6.67 5.39
CA LEU A 168 -23.73 5.25 5.02
C LEU A 168 -22.97 4.94 3.74
N PHE A 169 -23.18 5.76 2.70
CA PHE A 169 -22.52 5.57 1.41
C PHE A 169 -21.01 5.81 1.47
N SER A 170 -20.59 6.78 2.27
CA SER A 170 -19.20 7.10 2.56
C SER A 170 -18.48 5.93 3.21
N PHE A 171 -19.08 5.30 4.22
CA PHE A 171 -18.50 4.10 4.83
C PHE A 171 -18.59 2.88 3.90
N PHE A 172 -19.69 2.74 3.16
CA PHE A 172 -19.88 1.66 2.20
C PHE A 172 -18.79 1.66 1.12
N ILE A 173 -18.49 2.83 0.52
CA ILE A 173 -17.48 2.97 -0.52
C ILE A 173 -16.09 3.12 0.09
N GLY A 174 -15.90 4.10 0.96
CA GLY A 174 -14.61 4.47 1.55
C GLY A 174 -13.97 3.34 2.33
N GLY A 175 -14.76 2.53 3.03
CA GLY A 175 -14.30 1.35 3.76
C GLY A 175 -13.55 0.32 2.90
N ASN A 176 -13.70 0.34 1.58
CA ASN A 176 -12.99 -0.58 0.69
C ASN A 176 -11.48 -0.31 0.58
N ILE A 177 -11.00 0.88 0.95
CA ILE A 177 -9.54 1.14 1.01
C ILE A 177 -8.84 0.26 2.06
N TYR A 178 -9.53 -0.11 3.14
CA TYR A 178 -9.02 -1.03 4.16
C TYR A 178 -8.81 -2.43 3.58
N TYR A 179 -9.84 -2.98 2.93
CA TYR A 179 -9.76 -4.27 2.27
C TYR A 179 -8.71 -4.28 1.15
N HIS A 180 -8.72 -3.24 0.30
CA HIS A 180 -7.75 -3.06 -0.78
C HIS A 180 -6.31 -3.09 -0.27
N THR A 181 -6.01 -2.25 0.73
CA THR A 181 -4.68 -2.16 1.35
C THR A 181 -4.26 -3.50 1.92
N PHE A 182 -5.09 -4.12 2.76
CA PHE A 182 -4.76 -5.39 3.42
C PHE A 182 -4.47 -6.49 2.39
N ARG A 183 -5.32 -6.60 1.38
CA ARG A 183 -5.16 -7.55 0.29
C ARG A 183 -3.89 -7.28 -0.52
N GLN A 184 -3.61 -6.03 -0.85
CA GLN A 184 -2.43 -5.65 -1.62
C GLN A 184 -1.13 -5.99 -0.85
N LEU A 185 -1.10 -5.76 0.46
CA LEU A 185 0.03 -6.14 1.31
C LEU A 185 0.22 -7.67 1.37
N ILE A 186 -0.86 -8.44 1.47
CA ILE A 186 -0.80 -9.91 1.39
C ILE A 186 -0.23 -10.37 0.04
N LEU A 187 -0.66 -9.75 -1.06
CA LEU A 187 -0.18 -10.10 -2.40
C LEU A 187 1.31 -9.77 -2.57
N VAL A 188 1.77 -8.61 -2.09
CA VAL A 188 3.20 -8.27 -2.05
C VAL A 188 3.97 -9.33 -1.26
N HIS A 189 3.51 -9.64 -0.05
CA HIS A 189 4.15 -10.63 0.82
C HIS A 189 4.26 -12.00 0.14
N ARG A 190 3.16 -12.49 -0.45
CA ARG A 190 3.12 -13.77 -1.18
C ARG A 190 4.03 -13.77 -2.39
N THR A 191 4.10 -12.67 -3.12
CA THR A 191 4.89 -12.54 -4.36
C THR A 191 6.38 -12.50 -4.06
N VAL A 192 6.79 -11.69 -3.07
CA VAL A 192 8.18 -11.65 -2.60
C VAL A 192 8.63 -13.02 -2.12
N SER A 193 7.73 -13.76 -1.45
CA SER A 193 8.05 -15.07 -0.92
C SER A 193 8.32 -16.15 -1.99
N LYS A 194 7.89 -15.91 -3.24
CA LYS A 194 8.10 -16.83 -4.39
C LYS A 194 9.43 -16.62 -5.12
N VAL A 195 10.21 -15.60 -4.77
CA VAL A 195 11.54 -15.41 -5.37
C VAL A 195 12.50 -16.44 -4.79
N ASP A 196 13.18 -17.18 -5.66
CA ASP A 196 14.13 -18.23 -5.26
C ASP A 196 15.47 -17.65 -4.80
N ARG A 197 16.00 -16.65 -5.51
CA ARG A 197 17.27 -15.98 -5.21
C ARG A 197 17.21 -14.49 -5.51
N PHE A 198 17.88 -13.70 -4.68
CA PHE A 198 18.07 -12.27 -4.93
C PHE A 198 19.46 -12.01 -5.48
N ASP A 199 19.53 -11.25 -6.58
CA ASP A 199 20.78 -10.69 -7.06
C ASP A 199 21.12 -9.42 -6.24
N LEU A 200 22.13 -9.53 -5.38
CA LEU A 200 22.59 -8.43 -4.52
C LEU A 200 23.21 -7.28 -5.32
N PHE A 201 23.65 -7.52 -6.56
CA PHE A 201 24.22 -6.50 -7.43
C PHE A 201 23.14 -5.74 -8.22
N HIS A 202 21.92 -6.29 -8.30
CA HIS A 202 20.78 -5.69 -9.00
C HIS A 202 19.57 -5.55 -8.06
N LEU A 203 19.64 -4.62 -7.10
CA LEU A 203 18.58 -4.40 -6.11
C LEU A 203 17.36 -3.62 -6.64
N GLU A 204 17.40 -3.08 -7.86
CA GLU A 204 16.31 -2.24 -8.38
C GLU A 204 14.93 -2.95 -8.39
N PRO A 205 14.81 -4.19 -8.89
CA PRO A 205 13.54 -4.91 -8.87
C PRO A 205 13.05 -5.17 -7.44
N VAL A 206 13.97 -5.37 -6.49
CA VAL A 206 13.66 -5.56 -5.07
C VAL A 206 13.01 -4.32 -4.46
N TYR A 207 13.47 -3.13 -4.87
CA TYR A 207 12.89 -1.86 -4.42
C TYR A 207 11.53 -1.52 -5.04
N ALA A 208 11.07 -2.26 -6.06
CA ALA A 208 9.82 -1.95 -6.74
C ALA A 208 8.61 -1.97 -5.79
N PHE A 209 8.51 -2.99 -4.92
CA PHE A 209 7.43 -3.04 -3.93
C PHE A 209 7.59 -2.07 -2.77
N SER A 210 8.82 -1.61 -2.48
CA SER A 210 9.08 -0.56 -1.48
C SER A 210 8.44 0.77 -1.89
N ILE A 211 8.45 1.08 -3.19
CA ILE A 211 7.74 2.23 -3.72
C ILE A 211 6.24 2.08 -3.48
N LEU A 212 5.64 0.93 -3.83
CA LEU A 212 4.22 0.68 -3.62
C LEU A 212 3.83 0.86 -2.14
N THR A 213 4.52 0.19 -1.22
CA THR A 213 4.20 0.24 0.22
C THR A 213 4.38 1.63 0.82
N SER A 214 5.39 2.38 0.36
CA SER A 214 5.57 3.79 0.74
C SER A 214 4.42 4.68 0.29
N ARG A 215 3.96 4.51 -0.96
CA ARG A 215 2.82 5.26 -1.49
C ARG A 215 1.52 4.89 -0.79
N THR A 216 1.32 3.62 -0.46
CA THR A 216 0.17 3.16 0.34
C THR A 216 0.17 3.84 1.71
N GLY A 217 1.31 3.83 2.41
CA GLY A 217 1.44 4.51 3.70
C GLY A 217 1.17 6.03 3.61
N ILE A 218 1.72 6.70 2.60
CA ILE A 218 1.45 8.14 2.33
C ILE A 218 -0.04 8.40 2.10
N CYS A 219 -0.72 7.55 1.32
CA CYS A 219 -2.17 7.68 1.09
C CYS A 219 -2.95 7.58 2.40
N TRP A 220 -2.60 6.64 3.29
CA TRP A 220 -3.23 6.53 4.60
C TRP A 220 -2.98 7.75 5.47
N ILE A 221 -1.75 8.26 5.50
CA ILE A 221 -1.43 9.47 6.26
C ILE A 221 -2.27 10.65 5.77
N ILE A 222 -2.37 10.85 4.45
CA ILE A 222 -3.19 11.92 3.86
C ILE A 222 -4.66 11.74 4.25
N LEU A 223 -5.23 10.52 4.14
CA LEU A 223 -6.62 10.26 4.56
C LEU A 223 -6.82 10.58 6.04
N SER A 224 -5.89 10.18 6.91
CA SER A 224 -5.97 10.49 8.34
C SER A 224 -5.85 12.00 8.60
N THR A 225 -4.94 12.70 7.89
CA THR A 225 -4.82 14.17 7.99
C THR A 225 -6.13 14.85 7.60
N LEU A 226 -6.72 14.45 6.47
CA LEU A 226 -7.98 15.03 6.00
C LEU A 226 -9.14 14.73 6.96
N SER A 227 -9.15 13.54 7.57
CA SER A 227 -10.16 13.17 8.56
C SER A 227 -10.08 14.03 9.82
N VAL A 228 -8.86 14.34 10.29
CA VAL A 228 -8.65 15.25 11.42
C VAL A 228 -8.96 16.70 11.04
N LEU A 229 -8.58 17.11 9.83
CA LEU A 229 -8.79 18.48 9.34
C LEU A 229 -10.28 18.81 9.13
N PHE A 230 -11.05 17.84 8.64
CA PHE A 230 -12.48 18.02 8.36
C PHE A 230 -13.37 17.51 9.49
N GLY A 231 -12.84 16.73 10.44
CA GLY A 231 -13.61 16.20 11.56
C GLY A 231 -13.81 17.24 12.67
N PRO A 232 -14.97 17.25 13.35
CA PRO A 232 -15.17 18.08 14.53
C PRO A 232 -14.37 17.52 15.71
N LEU A 233 -13.33 18.24 16.15
CA LEU A 233 -12.49 17.81 17.29
C LEU A 233 -13.24 17.85 18.62
N ASP A 234 -14.25 18.71 18.73
CA ASP A 234 -15.04 18.88 19.95
C ASP A 234 -15.92 17.65 20.26
N ILE A 235 -16.12 16.78 19.26
CA ILE A 235 -16.90 15.53 19.35
C ILE A 235 -15.95 14.32 19.27
N LEU A 236 -14.70 14.47 19.71
CA LEU A 236 -13.74 13.37 19.80
C LEU A 236 -14.21 12.31 20.80
N THR A 237 -14.97 11.34 20.33
CA THR A 237 -15.34 10.15 21.09
C THR A 237 -14.18 9.15 21.15
N PHE A 238 -14.22 8.26 22.13
CA PHE A 238 -13.25 7.16 22.24
C PHE A 238 -13.17 6.34 20.95
N GLN A 239 -14.29 6.15 20.27
CA GLN A 239 -14.44 5.43 19.01
C GLN A 239 -13.69 6.12 17.86
N VAL A 240 -13.79 7.45 17.74
CA VAL A 240 -13.04 8.23 16.75
C VAL A 240 -11.54 8.12 17.03
N PHE A 241 -11.13 8.23 18.29
CA PHE A 241 -9.73 8.07 18.67
C PHE A 241 -9.18 6.68 18.33
N VAL A 242 -9.93 5.62 18.61
CA VAL A 242 -9.58 4.24 18.23
C VAL A 242 -9.47 4.12 16.71
N THR A 243 -10.39 4.71 15.96
CA THR A 243 -10.38 4.67 14.48
C THR A 243 -9.14 5.34 13.91
N LEU A 244 -8.80 6.54 14.39
CA LEU A 244 -7.59 7.26 13.97
C LEU A 244 -6.32 6.47 14.33
N SER A 245 -6.29 5.89 15.53
CA SER A 245 -5.17 5.04 15.98
C SER A 245 -5.00 3.83 15.07
N VAL A 246 -6.10 3.18 14.69
CA VAL A 246 -6.09 2.06 13.74
C VAL A 246 -5.61 2.50 12.35
N GLN A 247 -6.04 3.67 11.86
CA GLN A 247 -5.56 4.18 10.56
C GLN A 247 -4.06 4.48 10.57
N ILE A 248 -3.54 5.10 11.63
CA ILE A 248 -2.10 5.35 11.80
C ILE A 248 -1.34 4.03 11.88
N ALA A 249 -1.84 3.08 12.68
CA ALA A 249 -1.25 1.75 12.78
C ALA A 249 -1.23 1.03 11.43
N LEU A 250 -2.29 1.15 10.62
CA LEU A 250 -2.34 0.61 9.26
C LEU A 250 -1.34 1.31 8.33
N ALA A 251 -1.18 2.63 8.42
CA ALA A 251 -0.19 3.37 7.63
C ALA A 251 1.24 2.87 7.92
N LEU A 252 1.57 2.70 9.20
CA LEU A 252 2.86 2.18 9.64
C LEU A 252 3.04 0.71 9.24
N ALA A 253 2.03 -0.13 9.46
CA ALA A 253 2.07 -1.54 9.12
C ALA A 253 2.23 -1.76 7.60
N ALA A 254 1.52 -0.97 6.78
CA ALA A 254 1.62 -1.01 5.33
C ALA A 254 3.05 -0.70 4.86
N PHE A 255 3.74 0.22 5.54
CA PHE A 255 5.12 0.57 5.24
C PHE A 255 6.12 -0.50 5.70
N PHE A 256 6.08 -0.88 6.98
CA PHE A 256 7.15 -1.67 7.60
C PHE A 256 7.02 -3.18 7.36
N LEU A 257 5.79 -3.72 7.35
CA LEU A 257 5.58 -5.17 7.38
C LEU A 257 6.14 -5.88 6.12
N PRO A 258 5.87 -5.40 4.88
CA PRO A 258 6.37 -6.08 3.69
C PRO A 258 7.90 -5.96 3.56
N LEU A 259 8.46 -4.83 4.01
CA LEU A 259 9.89 -4.54 3.94
C LEU A 259 10.69 -5.44 4.87
N ARG A 260 10.17 -5.78 6.06
CA ARG A 260 10.84 -6.70 6.99
C ARG A 260 11.18 -8.04 6.33
N VAL A 261 10.29 -8.57 5.51
CA VAL A 261 10.51 -9.86 4.82
C VAL A 261 11.62 -9.76 3.80
N VAL A 262 11.63 -8.68 3.00
CA VAL A 262 12.69 -8.43 2.02
C VAL A 262 14.05 -8.25 2.72
N TYR A 263 14.09 -7.46 3.79
CA TYR A 263 15.29 -7.24 4.59
C TYR A 263 15.89 -8.57 5.10
N LEU A 264 15.06 -9.43 5.68
CA LEU A 264 15.51 -10.73 6.20
C LEU A 264 16.09 -11.61 5.10
N ARG A 265 15.46 -11.63 3.91
CA ARG A 265 15.95 -12.40 2.77
C ARG A 265 17.24 -11.85 2.18
N LEU A 266 17.35 -10.54 1.99
CA LEU A 266 18.60 -9.90 1.51
C LEU A 266 19.76 -10.13 2.48
N THR A 267 19.48 -10.10 3.78
CA THR A 267 20.49 -10.37 4.81
C THR A 267 20.96 -11.82 4.78
N ALA A 268 20.04 -12.77 4.60
CA ALA A 268 20.36 -14.19 4.48
C ALA A 268 21.22 -14.47 3.22
N GLU A 269 20.84 -13.91 2.06
CA GLU A 269 21.59 -14.04 0.80
C GLU A 269 23.00 -13.44 0.91
N LYS A 270 23.12 -12.25 1.52
CA LYS A 270 24.42 -11.61 1.77
C LYS A 270 25.31 -12.47 2.65
N PHE A 271 24.76 -13.02 3.72
CA PHE A 271 25.50 -13.91 4.62
C PHE A 271 25.96 -15.19 3.91
N GLN A 272 25.10 -15.78 3.07
CA GLN A 272 25.45 -16.96 2.28
C GLN A 272 26.58 -16.68 1.28
N GLN A 273 26.54 -15.56 0.57
CA GLN A 273 27.58 -15.17 -0.38
C GLN A 273 28.92 -14.87 0.32
N LEU A 274 28.90 -14.15 1.44
CA LEU A 274 30.09 -13.91 2.25
C LEU A 274 30.71 -15.22 2.78
N THR A 275 29.88 -16.15 3.26
CA THR A 275 30.37 -17.46 3.73
C THR A 275 31.02 -18.25 2.59
N SER A 276 30.42 -18.24 1.39
CA SER A 276 31.02 -18.89 0.22
C SER A 276 32.34 -18.23 -0.20
N LEU A 277 32.46 -16.91 -0.04
CA LEU A 277 33.68 -16.18 -0.36
C LEU A 277 34.78 -16.46 0.66
N ASP A 278 34.46 -16.49 1.95
CA ASP A 278 35.41 -16.82 3.02
C ASP A 278 36.00 -18.23 2.86
N LEU A 279 35.18 -19.19 2.42
CA LEU A 279 35.66 -20.53 2.07
C LEU A 279 36.66 -20.50 0.91
N ARG A 280 36.37 -19.74 -0.16
CA ARG A 280 37.28 -19.58 -1.31
C ARG A 280 38.58 -18.88 -0.92
N ILE A 281 38.51 -17.87 -0.06
CA ILE A 281 39.68 -17.18 0.48
C ILE A 281 40.54 -18.18 1.27
N LYS A 282 39.94 -18.96 2.16
CA LYS A 282 40.64 -19.98 2.95
C LYS A 282 41.33 -21.03 2.07
N GLU A 283 40.64 -21.53 1.06
CA GLU A 283 41.21 -22.47 0.08
C GLU A 283 42.38 -21.86 -0.71
N THR A 284 42.26 -20.59 -1.11
CA THR A 284 43.30 -19.88 -1.86
C THR A 284 44.53 -19.61 -0.98
N ILE A 285 44.34 -19.24 0.29
CA ILE A 285 45.43 -19.09 1.27
C ILE A 285 46.17 -20.43 1.47
N ALA A 286 45.43 -21.53 1.62
CA ALA A 286 46.04 -22.85 1.80
C ALA A 286 46.94 -23.23 0.59
N ARG A 287 46.45 -23.01 -0.64
CA ARG A 287 47.22 -23.26 -1.87
C ARG A 287 48.42 -22.31 -2.03
N LEU A 288 48.29 -21.07 -1.59
CA LEU A 288 49.40 -20.13 -1.55
C LEU A 288 50.51 -20.63 -0.63
N HIS A 289 50.18 -21.06 0.60
CA HIS A 289 51.16 -21.62 1.54
C HIS A 289 51.87 -22.86 0.98
N GLU A 290 51.11 -23.79 0.37
CA GLU A 290 51.68 -24.97 -0.29
C GLU A 290 52.67 -24.59 -1.41
N SER A 291 52.34 -23.56 -2.21
CA SER A 291 53.20 -23.07 -3.29
C SER A 291 54.49 -22.40 -2.77
N VAL A 292 54.41 -21.74 -1.62
CA VAL A 292 55.57 -21.16 -0.92
C VAL A 292 56.48 -22.27 -0.39
N ASP A 293 55.92 -23.29 0.23
CA ASP A 293 56.68 -24.42 0.77
C ASP A 293 57.42 -25.20 -0.34
N HIS A 294 56.79 -25.32 -1.52
CA HIS A 294 57.39 -25.95 -2.71
C HIS A 294 58.24 -25.02 -3.58
N LYS A 295 58.45 -23.75 -3.19
CA LYS A 295 59.23 -22.73 -3.93
C LYS A 295 58.77 -22.51 -5.38
N ASN A 296 57.47 -22.65 -5.64
CA ASN A 296 56.89 -22.45 -6.97
C ASN A 296 56.45 -20.98 -7.15
N TYR A 297 57.42 -20.12 -7.51
CA TYR A 297 57.22 -18.66 -7.60
C TYR A 297 56.17 -18.23 -8.64
N ALA A 298 55.94 -19.03 -9.69
CA ALA A 298 54.94 -18.71 -10.72
C ALA A 298 53.49 -18.84 -10.19
N ASP A 299 53.25 -19.74 -9.24
CA ASP A 299 51.91 -19.94 -8.67
C ASP A 299 51.65 -19.01 -7.46
N ILE A 300 52.72 -18.57 -6.77
CA ILE A 300 52.64 -17.53 -5.73
C ILE A 300 52.02 -16.24 -6.30
N GLU A 301 52.49 -15.78 -7.46
CA GLU A 301 51.97 -14.56 -8.10
C GLU A 301 50.48 -14.71 -8.44
N LYS A 302 50.08 -15.84 -9.05
CA LYS A 302 48.68 -16.11 -9.41
C LYS A 302 47.76 -16.11 -8.19
N PHE A 303 48.15 -16.79 -7.11
CA PHE A 303 47.33 -16.86 -5.90
C PHE A 303 47.27 -15.53 -5.15
N SER A 304 48.35 -14.73 -5.16
CA SER A 304 48.34 -13.37 -4.60
C SER A 304 47.36 -12.44 -5.34
N VAL A 305 47.36 -12.49 -6.68
CA VAL A 305 46.38 -11.77 -7.50
C VAL A 305 44.96 -12.24 -7.22
N ALA A 306 44.74 -13.56 -7.13
CA ALA A 306 43.43 -14.12 -6.79
C ALA A 306 42.93 -13.67 -5.42
N LEU A 307 43.79 -13.67 -4.39
CA LEU A 307 43.45 -13.18 -3.05
C LEU A 307 43.07 -11.69 -3.05
N THR A 308 43.78 -10.87 -3.82
CA THR A 308 43.46 -9.45 -3.96
C THR A 308 42.08 -9.25 -4.60
N GLY A 309 41.75 -10.05 -5.62
CA GLY A 309 40.43 -10.05 -6.24
C GLY A 309 39.32 -10.47 -5.27
N LEU A 310 39.52 -11.56 -4.52
CA LEU A 310 38.56 -12.04 -3.51
C LEU A 310 38.39 -11.04 -2.35
N ALA A 311 39.46 -10.38 -1.91
CA ALA A 311 39.37 -9.33 -0.89
C ALA A 311 38.54 -8.14 -1.38
N THR A 312 38.72 -7.76 -2.65
CA THR A 312 37.93 -6.70 -3.28
C THR A 312 36.46 -7.10 -3.40
N GLU A 313 36.16 -8.35 -3.80
CA GLU A 313 34.80 -8.88 -3.83
C GLU A 313 34.14 -8.86 -2.44
N SER A 314 34.89 -9.22 -1.38
CA SER A 314 34.42 -9.16 0.01
C SER A 314 34.09 -7.73 0.44
N GLU A 315 34.97 -6.78 0.11
CA GLU A 315 34.75 -5.37 0.39
C GLU A 315 33.52 -4.83 -0.34
N ILE A 316 33.29 -5.24 -1.59
CA ILE A 316 32.08 -4.87 -2.34
C ILE A 316 30.85 -5.46 -1.67
N LEU A 317 30.81 -6.77 -1.43
CA LEU A 317 29.65 -7.45 -0.84
C LEU A 317 29.29 -6.88 0.54
N THR A 318 30.29 -6.61 1.39
CA THR A 318 30.07 -6.01 2.72
C THR A 318 29.46 -4.62 2.65
N LYS A 319 29.75 -3.84 1.60
CA LYS A 319 29.16 -2.50 1.38
C LYS A 319 27.76 -2.51 0.78
N ILE A 320 27.29 -3.62 0.21
CA ILE A 320 25.93 -3.68 -0.36
C ILE A 320 24.88 -3.49 0.76
N PRO A 321 23.96 -2.52 0.64
CA PRO A 321 22.93 -2.28 1.64
C PRO A 321 21.86 -3.37 1.60
N THR A 322 21.51 -3.92 2.76
CA THR A 322 20.41 -4.90 2.90
C THR A 322 19.07 -4.23 3.19
N LEU A 323 19.06 -2.91 3.43
CA LEU A 323 17.85 -2.15 3.66
C LEU A 323 17.02 -2.11 2.37
N PRO A 324 15.74 -2.50 2.42
CA PRO A 324 14.88 -2.66 1.25
C PRO A 324 14.26 -1.33 0.77
N TRP A 325 14.86 -0.19 1.13
CA TRP A 325 14.40 1.13 0.71
C TRP A 325 15.51 1.91 0.01
N ARG A 326 15.11 2.75 -0.94
CA ARG A 326 16.01 3.71 -1.57
C ARG A 326 16.40 4.79 -0.56
N PRO A 327 17.64 5.33 -0.62
CA PRO A 327 18.01 6.51 0.15
C PRO A 327 16.98 7.65 -0.06
N GLY A 328 16.57 8.31 1.03
CA GLY A 328 15.58 9.40 1.00
C GLY A 328 14.11 8.98 1.09
N LEU A 329 13.79 7.69 0.91
CA LEU A 329 12.40 7.20 1.00
C LEU A 329 11.87 7.26 2.44
N LEU A 330 12.70 6.90 3.42
CA LEU A 330 12.35 6.98 4.85
C LEU A 330 12.15 8.42 5.30
N THR A 331 13.03 9.35 4.91
CA THR A 331 12.90 10.76 5.27
C THR A 331 11.64 11.36 4.63
N GLY A 332 11.38 11.06 3.35
CA GLY A 332 10.14 11.48 2.69
C GLY A 332 8.88 10.95 3.38
N PHE A 333 8.87 9.67 3.77
CA PHE A 333 7.75 9.09 4.52
C PHE A 333 7.58 9.75 5.89
N LEU A 334 8.66 9.90 6.66
CA LEU A 334 8.64 10.55 7.98
C LEU A 334 8.18 12.01 7.90
N SER A 335 8.61 12.77 6.89
CA SER A 335 8.12 14.14 6.69
C SER A 335 6.59 14.19 6.50
N VAL A 336 6.03 13.22 5.76
CA VAL A 336 4.59 13.11 5.58
C VAL A 336 3.88 12.70 6.87
N VAL A 337 4.47 11.82 7.70
CA VAL A 337 3.91 11.42 9.01
C VAL A 337 3.93 12.58 10.02
N VAL A 338 5.02 13.35 10.05
CA VAL A 338 5.21 14.43 11.03
C VAL A 338 4.22 15.57 10.80
N LEU A 339 3.85 15.86 9.56
CA LEU A 339 2.93 16.94 9.22
C LEU A 339 1.57 16.85 9.94
N PRO A 340 0.79 15.75 9.88
CA PRO A 340 -0.47 15.62 10.62
C PRO A 340 -0.30 15.71 12.14
N LEU A 341 0.80 15.19 12.69
CA LEU A 341 1.07 15.32 14.13
C LEU A 341 1.26 16.79 14.51
N LEU A 342 2.01 17.54 13.72
CA LEU A 342 2.17 18.99 13.91
C LEU A 342 0.85 19.73 13.73
N LEU A 343 0.06 19.40 12.70
CA LEU A 343 -1.25 20.01 12.47
C LEU A 343 -2.20 19.74 13.64
N PHE A 344 -2.25 18.51 14.15
CA PHE A 344 -3.06 18.15 15.31
C PHE A 344 -2.62 18.91 16.56
N LEU A 345 -1.30 19.00 16.83
CA LEU A 345 -0.77 19.77 17.96
C LEU A 345 -1.07 21.26 17.83
N LEU A 346 -0.98 21.82 16.62
CA LEU A 346 -1.33 23.22 16.34
C LEU A 346 -2.82 23.46 16.54
N GLN A 347 -3.68 22.58 16.04
CA GLN A 347 -5.13 22.67 16.25
C GLN A 347 -5.47 22.62 17.75
N LEU A 348 -4.86 21.70 18.50
CA LEU A 348 -5.07 21.58 19.94
C LEU A 348 -4.59 22.83 20.70
N ALA A 349 -3.43 23.37 20.33
CA ALA A 349 -2.89 24.59 20.92
C ALA A 349 -3.79 25.80 20.62
N LEU A 350 -4.27 25.93 19.39
CA LEU A 350 -5.18 26.99 18.98
C LEU A 350 -6.54 26.89 19.68
N ALA A 351 -7.12 25.68 19.78
CA ALA A 351 -8.37 25.46 20.50
C ALA A 351 -8.26 25.88 21.97
N LYS A 352 -7.16 25.50 22.63
CA LYS A 352 -6.89 25.89 24.01
C LYS A 352 -6.65 27.39 24.20
N TRP A 353 -6.06 28.06 23.20
CA TRP A 353 -5.73 29.49 23.28
C TRP A 353 -6.90 30.40 22.91
N LEU A 354 -7.79 29.94 22.03
CA LEU A 354 -9.00 30.65 21.59
C LEU A 354 -10.22 30.41 22.49
N GLY A 355 -10.07 29.63 23.57
CA GLY A 355 -11.06 29.52 24.63
C GLY A 355 -12.11 28.43 24.43
N GLY A 356 -11.74 27.29 23.85
CA GLY A 356 -12.52 26.04 23.95
C GLY A 356 -12.57 25.48 25.36
#